data_AF-A0A352RZ72-F1
#
_entry.id   AF-A0A352RZ72-F1
#
_cell.length_a   1.000
_cell.length_b   1.000
_cell.length_c   1.000
_cell.angle_alpha   90.00
_cell.angle_beta   90.00
_cell.angle_gamma   90.00
#
_symmetry.space_group_name_H-M   'P 1'
#
loop_
_entity.id
_entity.type
_entity.pdbx_description
1 polymer ?
#
loop_
_entity_poly.entity_id
_entity_poly.type
_entity_poly.pdbx_seq_one_letter_code
_entity_poly.pdbx_strand_id
1 'polypeptide(L)' 'DQLYKFAETLIERGVAYVDSQSAEQIAAMRGNFSEPGKPSPFRDRSVEE' A
#
# COMPACT_ATOMS: atom_id res chain seq x y z
N ASP A 1 3.84 3.21 20.36
CA ASP A 1 3.17 1.91 20.59
C ASP A 1 1.77 1.81 20.01
N GLN A 2 0.84 2.71 20.35
CA GLN A 2 -0.56 2.58 19.90
C GLN A 2 -0.73 2.63 18.37
N LEU A 3 0.00 3.54 17.70
CA LEU A 3 -0.02 3.65 16.23
C LEU A 3 0.53 2.41 15.52
N TYR A 4 1.55 1.77 16.11
CA TYR A 4 2.12 0.54 15.57
C TYR A 4 1.11 -0.61 15.65
N LYS A 5 0.46 -0.78 16.81
CA LYS A 5 -0.61 -1.78 16.97
C LYS A 5 -1.77 -1.55 16.00
N PHE A 6 -2.13 -0.29 15.73
CA PHE A 6 -3.14 0.02 14.73
C PHE A 6 -2.66 -0.32 13.32
N ALA A 7 -1.40 -0.06 12.97
CA ALA A 7 -0.84 -0.46 11.69
C ALA A 7 -0.89 -1.99 11.51
N GLU A 8 -0.44 -2.77 12.49
CA GLU A 8 -0.54 -4.24 12.49
C GLU A 8 -1.99 -4.70 12.30
N THR A 9 -2.93 -4.14 13.07
CA THR A 9 -4.36 -4.48 12.96
C THR A 9 -4.93 -4.19 11.56
N LEU A 10 -4.47 -3.12 10.90
CA LEU A 10 -4.93 -2.77 9.56
C LEU A 10 -4.35 -3.71 8.50
N ILE A 11 -3.11 -4.17 8.68
CA ILE A 11 -2.47 -5.16 7.80
C ILE A 11 -3.19 -6.50 7.96
N GLU A 12 -3.42 -6.98 9.18
CA GLU A 12 -4.17 -8.22 9.45
C GLU A 12 -5.59 -8.22 8.86
N ARG A 13 -6.24 -7.05 8.79
CA ARG A 13 -7.56 -6.88 8.17
C ARG A 13 -7.53 -6.81 6.64
N GLY A 14 -6.36 -6.82 6.02
CA GLY A 14 -6.19 -6.71 4.56
C GLY A 14 -6.53 -5.33 4.01
N VAL A 15 -6.54 -4.29 4.86
CA VAL A 15 -6.83 -2.89 4.45
C VAL A 15 -5.58 -2.01 4.42
N ALA A 16 -4.42 -2.57 4.75
CA ALA A 16 -3.11 -1.95 4.61
C ALA A 16 -2.10 -2.98 4.07
N TYR A 17 -1.09 -2.50 3.35
CA TYR A 17 -0.03 -3.31 2.77
C TYR A 17 1.31 -2.55 2.79
N VAL A 18 2.42 -3.27 2.66
CA VAL A 18 3.76 -2.68 2.58
C VAL A 18 4.15 -2.49 1.12
N ASP A 19 4.26 -1.22 0.70
CA ASP A 19 4.70 -0.85 -0.65
C ASP A 19 6.23 -0.67 -0.69
N SER A 20 6.93 -1.49 -1.47
CA SER A 20 8.39 -1.42 -1.64
C SER A 20 8.81 -0.68 -2.92
N GLN A 21 7.88 0.00 -3.59
CA GLN A 21 8.20 0.80 -4.77
C GLN A 21 8.99 2.07 -4.42
N SER A 22 9.73 2.59 -5.40
CA SER A 22 10.32 3.93 -5.25
C SER A 22 9.24 5.01 -5.25
N ALA A 23 9.52 6.15 -4.64
CA ALA A 23 8.56 7.27 -4.58
C ALA A 23 8.09 7.72 -5.99
N GLU A 24 8.99 7.66 -6.98
CA GLU A 24 8.71 7.97 -8.38
C GLU A 24 7.71 6.98 -9.01
N GLN A 25 7.89 5.69 -8.74
CA GLN A 25 6.98 4.63 -9.20
C GLN A 25 5.61 4.77 -8.56
N ILE A 26 5.53 5.06 -7.26
CA ILE A 26 4.25 5.28 -6.55
C ILE A 26 3.53 6.49 -7.17
N ALA A 27 4.24 7.58 -7.42
CA ALA A 27 3.66 8.78 -8.04
C ALA A 27 3.12 8.50 -9.45
N ALA A 28 3.86 7.72 -10.25
CA ALA A 28 3.42 7.31 -11.58
C ALA A 28 2.19 6.38 -11.54
N MET A 29 2.13 5.48 -10.56
CA MET A 29 1.02 4.52 -10.42
C MET A 29 -0.22 5.13 -9.76
N ARG A 30 -0.10 6.21 -9.00
CA ARG A 30 -1.25 6.90 -8.37
C ARG A 30 -2.24 7.45 -9.40
N GLY A 31 -1.80 7.68 -10.64
CA GLY A 31 -2.61 8.32 -11.67
C GLY A 31 -2.70 9.83 -11.47
N ASN A 32 -3.68 10.46 -12.13
CA ASN A 32 -3.86 11.92 -12.14
C ASN A 32 -5.36 12.28 -12.22
N PHE A 33 -5.68 13.55 -12.43
CA PHE A 33 -7.08 14.02 -12.50
C PHE A 33 -7.89 13.42 -13.65
N SER A 34 -7.22 12.86 -14.67
CA SER A 34 -7.83 12.30 -15.87
C SER A 34 -7.72 10.77 -15.93
N GLU A 35 -6.69 10.18 -15.34
CA GLU A 35 -6.39 8.74 -15.44
C GLU A 35 -6.42 8.05 -14.06
N PRO A 36 -7.15 6.94 -13.92
CA PRO A 36 -7.20 6.20 -12.67
C PRO A 36 -5.85 5.57 -12.34
N GLY A 37 -5.52 5.57 -11.05
CA GLY A 37 -4.32 4.90 -10.55
C GLY A 37 -4.36 3.40 -10.80
N LYS A 38 -3.18 2.81 -10.96
CA LYS A 38 -2.97 1.36 -11.08
C LYS A 38 -2.54 0.79 -9.73
N PRO A 39 -3.02 -0.40 -9.34
CA PRO A 39 -2.61 -1.03 -8.08
C PRO A 39 -1.11 -1.36 -8.12
N SER A 40 -0.40 -1.08 -7.02
CA SER A 40 1.01 -1.47 -6.84
C SER A 40 1.15 -2.99 -6.97
N PRO A 41 2.25 -3.50 -7.56
CA PRO A 41 2.53 -4.94 -7.61
C PRO A 41 2.65 -5.57 -6.22
N PHE A 42 2.89 -4.78 -5.18
CA PHE A 42 2.98 -5.25 -3.78
C PHE A 42 1.68 -5.14 -3.01
N ARG A 43 0.59 -4.70 -3.66
CA ARG A 43 -0.71 -4.49 -3.01
C ARG A 43 -1.35 -5.78 -2.52
N ASP A 44 -1.08 -6.90 -3.20
CA ASP A 44 -1.65 -8.21 -2.91
C ASP A 44 -0.67 -9.10 -2.11
N ARG A 45 0.35 -8.52 -1.46
CA ARG A 45 1.23 -9.25 -0.55
C ARG A 45 0.45 -9.86 0.61
N SER A 46 0.90 -11.02 1.07
CA SER A 46 0.35 -11.63 2.28
C SER A 46 0.70 -10.81 3.52
N VAL A 47 -0.18 -10.85 4.52
CA VAL A 47 0.02 -10.25 5.86
C VAL A 47 1.33 -10.73 6.52
N GLU A 48 1.80 -11.93 6.14
CA GLU A 48 2.98 -12.61 6.69
C GLU A 48 4.32 -12.17 6.07
N GLU A 49 4.30 -11.38 5.00
CA GLU A 49 5.49 -10.91 4.25
C GLU A 49 5.86 -9.46 4.60
#